data_AF-A0A8X6KFF3-F1
#
_entry.id   AF-A0A8X6KFF3-F1
#
_cell.length_a   1.000
_cell.length_b   1.000
_cell.length_c   1.000
_cell.angle_alpha   90.00
_cell.angle_beta   90.00
_cell.angle_gamma   90.00
#
_symmetry.space_group_name_H-M   'P 1'
#
loop_
_entity.id
_entity.type
_entity.pdbx_description
1 polymer ?
#
loop_
_entity_poly.entity_id
_entity_poly.type
_entity_poly.pdbx_seq_one_letter_code
_entity_poly.pdbx_strand_id
1 'polypeptide(L)'
;MILRQIPPLPIIFACLQIWFFSYLVFICQHYFMFSLYLTTIVVIVVAVGLQYLAFEPVSETISRQVLFKENLNDLPVFAHRGGGHDAPENTIAAIREAKKNGADGIEVDLSFTKDNIAVLFHDETMERTTNGIGTLASKTFSEIRELDAASTHIYRDRFKGEKIATLEEGIEECLKLKMKLILDVKEYDSRNSDNAM
;
A
#
# COMPACT_ATOMS: atom_id res chain seq x y z
N MET A 1 -16.28 -80.32 41.20
CA MET A 1 -16.49 -79.82 39.82
C MET A 1 -17.36 -78.57 39.92
N ILE A 2 -16.75 -77.38 40.01
CA ILE A 2 -17.49 -76.12 40.20
C ILE A 2 -17.94 -75.66 38.81
N LEU A 3 -19.20 -75.87 38.48
CA LEU A 3 -19.84 -75.31 37.30
C LEU A 3 -19.90 -73.79 37.49
N ARG A 4 -19.03 -73.03 36.79
CA ARG A 4 -19.15 -71.57 36.74
C ARG A 4 -20.46 -71.22 36.05
N GLN A 5 -21.39 -70.60 36.78
CA GLN A 5 -22.62 -70.07 36.20
C GLN A 5 -22.27 -68.94 35.23
N ILE A 6 -22.71 -69.07 33.98
CA ILE A 6 -22.61 -68.01 32.98
C ILE A 6 -23.60 -66.92 33.37
N PRO A 7 -23.23 -65.63 33.34
CA PRO A 7 -24.15 -64.54 33.68
C PRO A 7 -25.37 -64.55 32.75
N PRO A 8 -26.56 -64.13 33.24
CA PRO A 8 -27.77 -64.11 32.44
C PRO A 8 -27.62 -63.17 31.24
N LEU A 9 -28.22 -63.58 30.11
CA LEU A 9 -28.10 -62.93 28.80
C LEU A 9 -28.31 -61.39 28.82
N PRO A 10 -29.25 -60.80 29.60
CA PRO A 10 -29.41 -59.34 29.68
C PRO A 10 -28.17 -58.59 30.19
N ILE A 11 -27.39 -59.20 31.10
CA ILE A 11 -26.17 -58.60 31.64
C ILE A 11 -25.07 -58.57 30.56
N ILE A 12 -24.97 -59.62 29.76
CA ILE A 12 -24.02 -59.69 28.64
C ILE A 12 -24.36 -58.60 27.60
N PHE A 13 -25.64 -58.43 27.26
CA PHE A 13 -26.08 -57.38 26.34
C PHE A 13 -25.81 -55.96 26.87
N ALA A 14 -26.08 -55.70 28.14
CA ALA A 14 -25.80 -54.41 28.77
C ALA A 14 -24.29 -54.10 28.73
N CYS A 15 -23.43 -55.07 29.05
CA CYS A 15 -21.97 -54.91 28.96
C CYS A 15 -21.49 -54.62 27.54
N LEU A 16 -22.05 -55.30 26.53
CA LEU A 16 -21.72 -55.06 25.12
C LEU A 16 -22.15 -53.67 24.65
N GLN A 17 -23.34 -53.20 25.08
CA GLN A 17 -23.80 -51.84 24.80
C GLN A 17 -22.88 -50.80 25.43
N ILE A 18 -22.54 -50.95 26.72
CA ILE A 18 -21.64 -50.03 27.42
C ILE A 18 -20.26 -50.00 26.76
N TRP A 19 -19.72 -51.16 26.40
CA TRP A 19 -18.45 -51.26 25.68
C TRP A 19 -18.52 -50.55 24.32
N PHE A 20 -19.57 -50.78 23.55
CA PHE A 20 -19.78 -50.13 22.26
C PHE A 20 -19.91 -48.60 22.37
N PHE A 21 -20.70 -48.10 23.33
CA PHE A 21 -20.81 -46.66 23.58
C PHE A 21 -19.49 -46.05 24.03
N SER A 22 -18.75 -46.72 24.93
CA SER A 22 -17.44 -46.26 25.39
C SER A 22 -16.43 -46.20 24.23
N TYR A 23 -16.45 -47.21 23.35
CA TYR A 23 -15.62 -47.25 22.14
C TYR A 23 -15.97 -46.12 21.16
N LEU A 24 -17.26 -45.84 20.95
CA LEU A 24 -17.71 -44.74 20.10
C LEU A 24 -17.29 -43.37 20.65
N VAL A 25 -17.44 -43.14 21.96
CA VAL A 25 -16.99 -41.91 22.61
C VAL A 25 -15.48 -41.73 22.47
N PHE A 26 -14.69 -42.79 22.65
CA PHE A 26 -13.24 -42.76 22.46
C PHE A 26 -12.87 -42.38 21.02
N ILE A 27 -13.55 -42.96 20.02
CA ILE A 27 -13.34 -42.63 18.62
C ILE A 27 -13.70 -41.16 18.34
N CYS A 28 -14.87 -40.70 18.77
CA CYS A 28 -15.28 -39.31 18.60
C CYS A 28 -14.30 -38.33 19.23
N GLN A 29 -13.81 -38.63 20.44
CA GLN A 29 -12.79 -37.83 21.11
C GLN A 29 -11.48 -37.82 20.32
N HIS A 30 -11.04 -38.97 19.79
CA HIS A 30 -9.82 -39.06 18.98
C HIS A 30 -9.91 -38.24 17.69
N TYR A 31 -11.03 -38.33 16.96
CA TYR A 31 -11.26 -37.52 15.75
C TYR A 31 -11.35 -36.02 16.06
N PHE A 32 -12.02 -35.66 17.16
CA PHE A 32 -12.09 -34.26 17.59
C PHE A 32 -10.71 -33.69 17.91
N MET A 33 -9.90 -34.44 18.69
CA MET A 33 -8.53 -34.04 18.99
C MET A 33 -7.66 -33.96 17.73
N PHE A 34 -7.75 -34.94 16.82
CA PHE A 34 -7.03 -34.92 15.54
C PHE A 34 -7.39 -33.69 14.70
N SER A 35 -8.68 -33.34 14.62
CA SER A 35 -9.15 -32.14 13.93
C SER A 35 -8.55 -30.87 14.55
N LEU A 36 -8.54 -30.75 15.87
CA LEU A 36 -7.92 -29.60 16.57
C LEU A 36 -6.41 -29.50 16.32
N TYR A 37 -5.69 -30.62 16.30
CA TYR A 37 -4.26 -30.62 15.96
C TYR A 37 -4.04 -30.19 14.52
N LEU A 38 -4.81 -30.72 13.57
CA LEU A 38 -4.68 -30.38 12.15
C LEU A 38 -5.00 -28.90 11.90
N THR A 39 -6.06 -28.36 12.49
CA THR A 39 -6.41 -26.94 12.35
C THR A 39 -5.33 -26.05 12.95
N THR A 40 -4.78 -26.40 14.11
CA THR A 40 -3.68 -25.65 14.73
C THR A 40 -2.44 -25.63 13.82
N ILE A 41 -2.08 -26.77 13.24
CA ILE A 41 -0.95 -26.86 12.29
C ILE A 41 -1.21 -25.98 11.07
N VAL A 42 -2.42 -26.03 10.49
CA VAL A 42 -2.78 -25.21 9.32
C VAL A 42 -2.70 -23.72 9.66
N VAL A 43 -3.22 -23.30 10.82
CA VAL A 43 -3.15 -21.90 11.27
C VAL A 43 -1.70 -21.45 11.43
N ILE A 44 -0.83 -22.28 12.03
CA ILE A 44 0.60 -21.96 12.17
C ILE A 44 1.26 -21.84 10.81
N VAL A 45 1.03 -22.78 9.87
CA VAL A 45 1.61 -22.74 8.53
C VAL A 45 1.15 -21.50 7.77
N VAL A 46 -0.13 -21.16 7.83
CA VAL A 46 -0.67 -19.94 7.20
C VAL A 46 -0.07 -18.69 7.84
N ALA A 47 0.00 -18.61 9.17
CA ALA A 47 0.58 -17.47 9.87
C ALA A 47 2.06 -17.27 9.53
N VAL A 48 2.85 -18.36 9.50
CA VAL A 48 4.26 -18.32 9.10
C VAL A 48 4.38 -17.94 7.62
N GLY A 49 3.55 -18.51 6.73
CA GLY A 49 3.52 -18.16 5.32
C GLY A 49 3.21 -16.67 5.09
N LEU A 50 2.22 -16.13 5.80
CA LEU A 50 1.90 -14.70 5.78
C LEU A 50 3.08 -13.85 6.28
N GLN A 51 3.82 -14.32 7.29
CA GLN A 51 5.01 -13.61 7.79
C GLN A 51 6.16 -13.59 6.77
N TYR A 52 6.34 -14.66 5.99
CA TYR A 52 7.32 -14.68 4.89
C TYR A 52 6.92 -13.86 3.67
N LEU A 53 5.61 -13.67 3.45
CA LEU A 53 5.07 -12.82 2.38
C LEU A 53 4.99 -11.34 2.80
N ALA A 54 4.95 -11.07 4.10
CA ALA A 54 5.02 -9.71 4.61
C ALA A 54 6.40 -9.13 4.32
N PHE A 55 6.42 -7.98 3.64
CA PHE A 55 7.64 -7.22 3.46
C PHE A 55 8.24 -6.89 4.83
N GLU A 56 9.54 -7.14 5.00
CA GLU A 56 10.22 -6.70 6.20
C GLU A 56 10.04 -5.18 6.35
N PRO A 57 9.62 -4.68 7.53
CA PRO A 57 9.55 -3.25 7.75
C PRO A 57 10.94 -2.67 7.53
N VAL A 58 11.02 -1.56 6.80
CA VAL A 58 12.28 -0.84 6.57
C VAL A 58 12.94 -0.58 7.92
N SER A 59 14.20 -1.00 8.07
CA SER A 59 14.89 -0.86 9.35
C SER A 59 14.85 0.60 9.82
N GLU A 60 14.60 0.81 11.12
CA GLU A 60 14.52 2.15 11.68
C GLU A 60 15.80 2.96 11.41
N THR A 61 16.95 2.29 11.38
CA THR A 61 18.25 2.89 11.05
C THR A 61 18.27 3.49 9.65
N ILE A 62 17.77 2.76 8.64
CA ILE A 62 17.71 3.25 7.25
C ILE A 62 16.74 4.43 7.15
N SER A 63 15.54 4.30 7.71
CA SER A 63 14.56 5.40 7.72
C SER A 63 15.12 6.65 8.39
N ARG A 64 15.89 6.49 9.48
CA ARG A 64 16.55 7.60 10.17
C ARG A 64 17.63 8.26 9.32
N GLN A 65 18.48 7.48 8.65
CA GLN A 65 19.51 8.00 7.75
C GLN A 65 18.92 8.76 6.56
N VAL A 66 17.81 8.26 6.00
CA VAL A 66 17.15 8.90 4.85
C VAL A 66 16.40 10.15 5.28
N LEU A 67 15.63 10.13 6.37
CA LEU A 67 14.71 11.22 6.70
C LEU A 67 15.34 12.33 7.56
N PHE A 68 16.19 11.99 8.53
CA PHE A 68 16.68 12.96 9.51
C PHE A 68 18.00 13.61 9.08
N LYS A 69 18.31 14.75 9.71
CA LYS A 69 19.62 15.40 9.62
C LYS A 69 20.60 14.73 10.59
N GLU A 70 21.89 15.01 10.42
CA GLU A 70 22.93 14.54 11.35
C GLU A 70 22.68 15.02 12.80
N ASN A 71 22.09 16.21 12.96
CA ASN A 71 21.65 16.73 14.25
C ASN A 71 20.20 16.33 14.54
N LEU A 72 20.01 15.48 15.56
CA LEU A 72 18.70 14.94 15.95
C LEU A 72 17.73 15.98 16.53
N ASN A 73 18.21 17.18 16.86
CA ASN A 73 17.35 18.28 17.30
C ASN A 73 16.70 19.05 16.14
N ASP A 74 17.15 18.83 14.90
CA ASP A 74 16.58 19.48 13.71
C ASP A 74 15.58 18.54 13.04
N LEU A 75 14.28 18.81 13.25
CA LEU A 75 13.21 18.08 12.58
C LEU A 75 13.25 18.37 11.07
N PRO A 76 13.27 17.36 10.20
CA PRO A 76 13.29 17.57 8.76
C PRO A 76 11.93 18.13 8.29
N VAL A 77 11.97 19.13 7.42
CA VAL A 77 10.76 19.76 6.88
C VAL A 77 10.57 19.34 5.42
N PHE A 78 9.43 18.72 5.13
CA PHE A 78 9.05 18.30 3.79
C PHE A 78 7.89 19.15 3.29
N ALA A 79 8.03 19.73 2.09
CA ALA A 79 6.95 20.48 1.47
C ALA A 79 5.99 19.53 0.76
N HIS A 80 4.75 19.44 1.26
CA HIS A 80 3.66 18.64 0.69
C HIS A 80 3.33 19.14 -0.72
N ARG A 81 3.41 18.23 -1.70
CA ARG A 81 3.29 18.49 -3.15
C ARG A 81 4.22 19.59 -3.66
N GLY A 82 5.40 19.72 -3.04
CA GLY A 82 6.34 20.81 -3.32
C GLY A 82 5.95 22.18 -2.74
N GLY A 83 4.97 22.26 -1.84
CA GLY A 83 4.56 23.51 -1.20
C GLY A 83 3.51 24.29 -1.99
N GLY A 84 2.40 23.62 -2.31
CA GLY A 84 1.32 24.07 -3.21
C GLY A 84 0.66 25.43 -2.93
N HIS A 85 1.02 26.12 -1.84
CA HIS A 85 0.62 27.50 -1.57
C HIS A 85 1.56 28.54 -2.21
N ASP A 86 2.85 28.24 -2.27
CA ASP A 86 3.89 29.19 -2.72
C ASP A 86 4.16 29.06 -4.23
N ALA A 87 3.87 27.89 -4.79
CA ALA A 87 4.03 27.55 -6.19
C ALA A 87 3.02 26.44 -6.59
N PRO A 88 2.71 26.28 -7.89
CA PRO A 88 1.74 25.28 -8.35
C PRO A 88 2.16 23.86 -7.93
N GLU A 89 1.30 23.16 -7.20
CA GLU A 89 1.61 21.84 -6.63
C GLU A 89 2.08 20.82 -7.68
N ASN A 90 2.93 19.87 -7.28
CA ASN A 90 3.44 18.79 -8.14
C ASN A 90 4.16 19.27 -9.42
N THR A 91 4.79 20.44 -9.40
CA THR A 91 5.58 20.98 -10.52
C THR A 91 7.06 21.15 -10.18
N ILE A 92 7.90 21.32 -11.22
CA ILE A 92 9.32 21.63 -11.05
C ILE A 92 9.50 22.98 -10.36
N ALA A 93 8.64 23.96 -10.69
CA ALA A 93 8.59 25.24 -10.01
C ALA A 93 8.36 25.09 -8.49
N ALA A 94 7.45 24.22 -8.07
CA ALA A 94 7.22 23.95 -6.64
C ALA A 94 8.43 23.32 -5.96
N ILE A 95 9.10 22.36 -6.58
CA ILE A 95 10.35 21.78 -6.05
C ILE A 95 11.39 22.89 -5.80
N ARG A 96 11.56 23.79 -6.78
CA ARG A 96 12.49 24.92 -6.68
C ARG A 96 12.09 25.91 -5.59
N GLU A 97 10.80 26.20 -5.44
CA GLU A 97 10.31 27.14 -4.44
C GLU A 97 10.43 26.55 -3.02
N ALA A 98 10.10 25.28 -2.83
CA ALA A 98 10.33 24.55 -1.58
C ALA A 98 11.80 24.63 -1.13
N LYS A 99 12.75 24.46 -2.05
CA LYS A 99 14.18 24.61 -1.74
C LYS A 99 14.50 26.02 -1.24
N LYS A 100 14.00 27.06 -1.92
CA LYS A 100 14.24 28.46 -1.53
C LYS A 100 13.66 28.77 -0.16
N ASN A 101 12.53 28.16 0.18
CA ASN A 101 11.88 28.31 1.48
C ASN A 101 12.54 27.50 2.59
N GLY A 102 13.62 26.77 2.29
CA GLY A 102 14.44 26.05 3.28
C GLY A 102 13.94 24.64 3.59
N ALA A 103 13.08 24.05 2.75
CA ALA A 103 12.67 22.66 2.91
C ALA A 103 13.86 21.70 2.71
N ASP A 104 13.86 20.62 3.48
CA ASP A 104 14.86 19.54 3.41
C ASP A 104 14.51 18.52 2.33
N GLY A 105 13.23 18.43 2.01
CA GLY A 105 12.71 17.59 0.97
C GLY A 105 11.33 18.01 0.51
N ILE A 106 10.80 17.25 -0.43
CA ILE A 106 9.45 17.39 -0.94
C ILE A 106 8.74 16.04 -0.88
N GLU A 107 7.43 16.11 -0.76
CA GLU A 107 6.53 15.02 -1.11
C GLU A 107 5.85 15.40 -2.44
N VAL A 108 5.62 14.41 -3.31
CA VAL A 108 4.89 14.55 -4.57
C VAL A 108 4.02 13.34 -4.83
N ASP A 109 2.92 13.58 -5.52
CA ASP A 109 1.98 12.56 -5.94
C ASP A 109 2.37 11.99 -7.30
N LEU A 110 2.40 10.67 -7.41
CA LEU A 110 2.72 9.95 -8.64
C LEU A 110 1.44 9.37 -9.26
N SER A 111 1.21 9.71 -10.53
CA SER A 111 0.15 9.16 -11.36
C SER A 111 0.69 8.76 -12.74
N PHE A 112 -0.14 8.13 -13.57
CA PHE A 112 0.26 7.63 -14.88
C PHE A 112 -0.68 8.12 -15.99
N THR A 113 -0.09 8.46 -17.13
CA THR A 113 -0.83 8.76 -18.37
C THR A 113 -1.33 7.48 -19.04
N LYS A 114 -2.17 7.64 -20.08
CA LYS A 114 -2.67 6.54 -20.92
C LYS A 114 -1.57 5.66 -21.51
N ASP A 115 -0.44 6.26 -21.86
CA ASP A 115 0.75 5.61 -22.41
C ASP A 115 1.75 5.16 -21.31
N ASN A 116 1.30 5.06 -20.06
CA ASN A 116 2.05 4.58 -18.89
C ASN A 116 3.29 5.42 -18.55
N ILE A 117 3.29 6.72 -18.85
CA ILE A 117 4.35 7.63 -18.42
C ILE A 117 4.02 8.12 -17.01
N ALA A 118 4.98 7.95 -16.11
CA ALA A 118 4.86 8.37 -14.71
C ALA A 118 5.02 9.89 -14.59
N VAL A 119 4.02 10.56 -14.02
CA VAL A 119 3.92 12.02 -13.92
C VAL A 119 3.57 12.47 -12.52
N LEU A 120 4.02 13.68 -12.17
CA LEU A 120 3.71 14.31 -10.90
C LEU A 120 2.31 14.93 -10.98
N PHE A 121 1.31 14.25 -10.41
CA PHE A 121 -0.08 14.67 -10.49
C PHE A 121 -0.94 14.00 -9.41
N HIS A 122 -1.79 14.78 -8.73
CA HIS A 122 -2.59 14.29 -7.61
C HIS A 122 -3.98 13.78 -8.01
N ASP A 123 -4.73 14.58 -8.78
CA ASP A 123 -6.15 14.34 -9.03
C ASP A 123 -6.36 13.35 -10.18
N GLU A 124 -7.49 12.65 -10.18
CA GLU A 124 -7.88 11.84 -11.35
C GLU A 124 -8.16 12.72 -12.58
N THR A 125 -8.68 13.93 -12.36
CA THR A 125 -9.08 14.88 -13.41
C THR A 125 -8.20 16.13 -13.40
N MET A 126 -8.04 16.77 -14.55
CA MET A 126 -7.00 17.80 -14.72
C MET A 126 -7.47 19.24 -14.40
N GLU A 127 -8.75 19.47 -14.16
CA GLU A 127 -9.36 20.80 -14.13
C GLU A 127 -8.95 21.64 -12.92
N ARG A 128 -8.62 21.00 -11.78
CA ARG A 128 -8.31 21.75 -10.56
C ARG A 128 -6.98 22.47 -10.66
N THR A 129 -5.96 21.86 -11.25
CA THR A 129 -4.58 22.36 -11.26
C THR A 129 -4.10 22.79 -12.63
N THR A 130 -4.86 22.51 -13.69
CA THR A 130 -4.43 22.79 -15.06
C THR A 130 -5.55 23.42 -15.89
N ASN A 131 -5.23 23.84 -17.11
CA ASN A 131 -6.21 24.27 -18.10
C ASN A 131 -6.79 23.10 -18.94
N GLY A 132 -6.46 21.86 -18.59
CA GLY A 132 -6.99 20.66 -19.23
C GLY A 132 -8.36 20.24 -18.67
N ILE A 133 -9.04 19.39 -19.42
CA ILE A 133 -10.34 18.80 -19.06
C ILE A 133 -10.28 17.28 -19.26
N GLY A 134 -10.95 16.55 -18.39
CA GLY A 134 -11.07 15.10 -18.39
C GLY A 134 -10.07 14.41 -17.46
N THR A 135 -10.04 13.09 -17.53
CA THR A 135 -9.19 12.26 -16.68
C THR A 135 -7.76 12.17 -17.23
N LEU A 136 -6.76 12.22 -16.34
CA LEU A 136 -5.35 12.07 -16.68
C LEU A 136 -5.09 10.74 -17.41
N ALA A 137 -5.68 9.64 -16.91
CA ALA A 137 -5.54 8.29 -17.47
C ALA A 137 -6.09 8.14 -18.90
N SER A 138 -6.91 9.10 -19.37
CA SER A 138 -7.43 9.08 -20.75
C SER A 138 -6.52 9.74 -21.79
N LYS A 139 -5.46 10.44 -21.34
CA LYS A 139 -4.56 11.22 -22.21
C LYS A 139 -3.14 10.67 -22.21
N THR A 140 -2.48 10.76 -23.35
CA THR A 140 -1.05 10.46 -23.50
C THR A 140 -0.20 11.56 -22.88
N PHE A 141 1.06 11.25 -22.57
CA PHE A 141 1.99 12.24 -22.03
C PHE A 141 2.14 13.45 -22.96
N SER A 142 2.24 13.21 -24.28
CA SER A 142 2.36 14.29 -25.27
C SER A 142 1.17 15.24 -25.24
N GLU A 143 -0.05 14.75 -24.99
CA GLU A 143 -1.24 15.60 -24.91
C GLU A 143 -1.25 16.45 -23.63
N ILE A 144 -0.88 15.85 -22.49
CA ILE A 144 -0.89 16.57 -21.22
C ILE A 144 0.30 17.54 -21.07
N ARG A 145 1.40 17.30 -21.78
CA ARG A 145 2.58 18.17 -21.75
C ARG A 145 2.31 19.55 -22.36
N GLU A 146 1.26 19.69 -23.16
CA GLU A 146 0.83 20.98 -23.70
C GLU A 146 0.09 21.85 -22.66
N LEU A 147 -0.41 21.24 -21.57
CA LEU A 147 -1.17 21.95 -20.54
C LEU A 147 -0.29 22.91 -19.72
N ASP A 148 -0.94 23.90 -19.12
CA ASP A 148 -0.36 24.80 -18.12
C ASP A 148 -0.82 24.34 -16.73
N ALA A 149 0.12 23.77 -15.97
CA ALA A 149 -0.08 23.24 -14.62
C ALA A 149 -0.11 24.34 -13.54
N ALA A 150 -0.01 25.61 -13.93
CA ALA A 150 -0.18 26.75 -13.04
C ALA A 150 -1.48 27.52 -13.29
N SER A 151 -2.27 27.16 -14.31
CA SER A 151 -3.31 28.02 -14.86
C SER A 151 -4.40 28.44 -13.87
N THR A 152 -4.68 27.61 -12.87
CA THR A 152 -5.65 27.87 -11.80
C THR A 152 -5.02 28.41 -10.51
N HIS A 153 -3.68 28.40 -10.41
CA HIS A 153 -2.95 28.82 -9.22
C HIS A 153 -3.07 30.34 -9.00
N ILE A 154 -3.03 30.78 -7.74
CA ILE A 154 -3.12 32.20 -7.38
C ILE A 154 -1.95 33.03 -7.95
N TYR A 155 -0.79 32.40 -8.11
CA TYR A 155 0.42 32.99 -8.70
C TYR A 155 0.66 32.57 -10.16
N ARG A 156 -0.39 32.17 -10.89
CA ARG A 156 -0.30 31.71 -12.28
C ARG A 156 0.53 32.62 -13.20
N ASP A 157 0.49 33.93 -13.01
CA ASP A 157 1.25 34.87 -13.86
C ASP A 157 2.77 34.75 -13.65
N ARG A 158 3.21 34.37 -12.45
CA ARG A 158 4.63 34.10 -12.12
C ARG A 158 5.11 32.76 -12.68
N PHE A 159 4.20 31.80 -12.80
CA PHE A 159 4.50 30.41 -13.20
C PHE A 159 3.85 30.05 -14.54
N LYS A 160 3.61 31.04 -15.38
CA LYS A 160 2.88 30.86 -16.64
C LYS A 160 3.61 29.87 -17.55
N GLY A 161 2.88 28.88 -18.04
CA GLY A 161 3.41 27.83 -18.90
C GLY A 161 4.18 26.73 -18.17
N GLU A 162 4.09 26.67 -16.83
CA GLU A 162 4.60 25.53 -16.08
C GLU A 162 3.93 24.24 -16.57
N LYS A 163 4.72 23.18 -16.72
CA LYS A 163 4.26 21.93 -17.34
C LYS A 163 4.06 20.85 -16.29
N ILE A 164 3.16 19.92 -16.58
CA ILE A 164 3.06 18.68 -15.80
C ILE A 164 4.39 17.93 -15.98
N ALA A 165 5.08 17.68 -14.86
CA ALA A 165 6.40 17.09 -14.85
C ALA A 165 6.34 15.56 -14.90
N THR A 166 7.33 14.92 -15.52
CA THR A 166 7.54 13.48 -15.33
C THR A 166 8.17 13.21 -13.96
N LEU A 167 8.07 11.96 -13.49
CA LEU A 167 8.83 11.52 -12.32
C LEU A 167 10.34 11.71 -12.51
N GLU A 168 10.86 11.43 -13.71
CA GLU A 168 12.27 11.60 -14.04
C GLU A 168 12.71 13.06 -13.91
N GLU A 169 11.95 14.00 -14.47
CA GLU A 169 12.20 15.44 -14.33
C GLU A 169 12.21 15.87 -12.86
N GLY A 170 11.26 15.36 -12.05
CA GLY A 170 11.18 15.62 -10.62
C GLY A 170 12.38 15.07 -9.84
N ILE A 171 12.81 13.84 -10.10
CA ILE A 171 13.98 13.21 -9.48
C ILE A 171 15.25 14.00 -9.83
N GLU A 172 15.44 14.32 -11.10
CA GLU A 172 16.60 15.09 -11.54
C GLU A 172 16.69 16.44 -10.82
N GLU A 173 15.58 17.16 -10.69
CA GLU A 173 15.55 18.45 -10.01
C GLU A 173 15.86 18.29 -8.51
N CYS A 174 15.29 17.27 -7.85
CA CYS A 174 15.60 16.98 -6.44
C CYS A 174 17.08 16.67 -6.23
N LEU A 175 17.69 15.88 -7.12
CA LEU A 175 19.12 15.57 -7.09
C LEU A 175 19.98 16.84 -7.28
N LYS A 176 19.62 17.69 -8.25
CA LYS A 176 20.30 18.98 -8.50
C LYS A 176 20.25 19.89 -7.26
N LEU A 177 19.11 19.92 -6.56
CA LEU A 177 18.88 20.78 -5.38
C LEU A 177 19.27 20.12 -4.05
N LYS A 178 19.75 18.87 -4.09
CA LYS A 178 20.05 18.04 -2.91
C LYS A 178 18.87 17.99 -1.94
N MET A 179 17.69 17.72 -2.49
CA MET A 179 16.45 17.56 -1.73
C MET A 179 16.09 16.09 -1.60
N LYS A 180 15.55 15.72 -0.43
CA LYS A 180 14.93 14.42 -0.22
C LYS A 180 13.58 14.36 -0.94
N LEU A 181 13.20 13.19 -1.42
CA LEU A 181 11.98 12.98 -2.19
C LEU A 181 11.15 11.87 -1.53
N ILE A 182 9.89 12.18 -1.21
CA ILE A 182 8.87 11.22 -0.81
C ILE A 182 7.90 11.08 -1.99
N LEU A 183 7.64 9.85 -2.40
CA LEU A 183 6.70 9.54 -3.47
C LEU A 183 5.42 8.98 -2.85
N ASP A 184 4.31 9.67 -3.03
CA ASP A 184 2.97 9.14 -2.78
C ASP A 184 2.41 8.54 -4.08
N VAL A 185 2.36 7.22 -4.17
CA VAL A 185 1.89 6.53 -5.36
C VAL A 185 0.37 6.46 -5.32
N LYS A 186 -0.29 7.22 -6.21
CA LYS A 186 -1.75 7.14 -6.34
C LYS A 186 -2.15 5.83 -6.98
N GLU A 187 -3.18 5.22 -6.42
CA GLU A 187 -3.69 3.91 -6.85
C GLU A 187 -4.14 3.99 -8.32
N TYR A 188 -3.53 3.15 -9.16
CA TYR A 188 -3.98 2.96 -10.54
C TYR A 188 -5.09 1.90 -10.52
N ASP A 189 -6.37 2.31 -10.52
CA ASP A 189 -7.45 1.34 -10.68
C ASP A 189 -7.53 0.87 -12.13
N SER A 190 -6.80 -0.20 -12.43
CA SER A 190 -6.85 -0.90 -13.72
C SER A 190 -8.24 -1.47 -14.04
N ARG A 191 -9.23 -1.42 -13.13
CA ARG A 191 -10.60 -1.92 -13.40
C ARG A 191 -11.48 -0.94 -14.17
N ASN A 192 -11.03 0.29 -14.42
CA ASN A 192 -11.77 1.25 -15.24
C ASN A 192 -11.42 1.21 -16.74
N SER A 193 -10.38 0.48 -17.15
CA SER A 193 -10.09 0.27 -18.58
C SER A 193 -11.03 -0.72 -19.27
N ASP A 194 -11.73 -1.56 -18.51
CA ASP A 194 -12.60 -2.62 -19.05
C ASP A 194 -14.06 -2.16 -19.28
N ASN A 195 -14.43 -0.95 -18.84
CA ASN A 195 -15.78 -0.38 -19.03
C ASN A 195 -15.85 0.67 -20.16
N ALA A 196 -14.80 0.79 -20.99
CA ALA A 196 -14.74 1.73 -22.10
C ALA A 196 -14.73 1.06 -23.50
N MET A 197 -15.30 -0.16 -23.61
CA MET A 197 -15.64 -0.79 -24.90
C MET A 197 -17.14 -0.72 -25.19
#